data_AF-A0A537BN96-F1
#
_entry.id   AF-A0A537BN96-F1
#
_cell.length_a   1.000
_cell.length_b   1.000
_cell.length_c   1.000
_cell.angle_alpha   90.00
_cell.angle_beta   90.00
_cell.angle_gamma   90.00
#
_symmetry.space_group_name_H-M   'P 1'
#
loop_
_entity.id
_entity.type
_entity.pdbx_description
1 polymer ?
#
loop_
_entity_poly.entity_id
_entity_poly.type
_entity_poly.pdbx_seq_one_letter_code
_entity_poly.pdbx_strand_id
1 'polypeptide(L)'
;MRLLASAPAWAGAAPWLADLQRSSAKLSAMQAAYFEKQSKLWSGLLAGQSASLADPAPGDRRFSAKQWRDNAYYDYLRQSYLLASRYLEELVEGAELDAQAKERARFAVRQWIDAMCPANFAATNPEAMQQALESRGESLTRGLANLMGDVQKGRISQTDDQAFEVGRNLAVTPGQVVYENELIQLIQYAPTTAQVATRPLVIVPPCINKYYVLDLQPENSFVAHAVASGNTVFMLSWRNAGPEISHLTWDDYLEKGVFTASRAAREICGSDRVNALGFCVGGTLLGAALAVLAAKGDDAVASATLLTTMLDFTEAGQLGVFVDEASVRAREAAIGGRGILPGADLAFVFSSLRANDLVWPYVVNNYLLGGRPAAFDLLFWNSDSANLPGPMYCYYVRNTYLENRLKQP
;
A
#
# COMPACT_ATOMS: atom_id res chain seq x y z
N MET A 1 -14.46 1.43 18.57
CA MET A 1 -13.40 1.80 19.54
C MET A 1 -12.03 1.20 19.23
N ARG A 2 -11.90 0.06 18.52
CA ARG A 2 -10.59 -0.48 18.08
C ARG A 2 -9.91 0.28 16.92
N LEU A 3 -10.65 0.95 16.05
CA LEU A 3 -10.11 1.71 14.90
C LEU A 3 -9.46 3.07 15.25
N LEU A 4 -9.75 3.64 16.43
CA LEU A 4 -9.10 4.85 16.94
C LEU A 4 -8.23 4.57 18.18
N ALA A 5 -8.26 3.35 18.73
CA ALA A 5 -7.52 2.96 19.93
C ALA A 5 -6.28 2.11 19.66
N SER A 6 -6.05 1.64 18.43
CA SER A 6 -4.74 1.12 18.04
C SER A 6 -3.95 2.22 17.37
N ALA A 7 -3.45 3.16 18.19
CA ALA A 7 -2.16 3.75 17.84
C ALA A 7 -1.22 2.55 17.60
N PRO A 8 -0.59 2.43 16.42
CA PRO A 8 0.25 1.28 16.12
C PRO A 8 1.30 1.12 17.21
N ALA A 9 1.77 -0.10 17.49
CA ALA A 9 2.71 -0.36 18.60
C ALA A 9 4.02 0.47 18.54
N TRP A 10 4.33 1.14 17.42
CA TRP A 10 5.42 2.12 17.30
C TRP A 10 5.08 3.51 17.88
N ALA A 11 3.80 3.83 18.09
CA ALA A 11 3.31 5.05 18.74
C ALA A 11 3.40 4.98 20.27
N GLY A 12 3.80 3.83 20.83
CA GLY A 12 4.26 3.74 22.21
C GLY A 12 5.57 4.51 22.34
N ALA A 13 5.49 5.74 22.87
CA ALA A 13 6.60 6.60 23.30
C ALA A 13 7.96 6.22 22.70
N ALA A 14 8.17 6.61 21.45
CA ALA A 14 9.41 6.47 20.73
C ALA A 14 10.62 6.89 21.60
N PRO A 15 11.55 5.97 21.95
CA PRO A 15 12.77 6.30 22.68
C PRO A 15 13.59 7.42 22.00
N TRP A 16 13.45 7.56 20.68
CA TRP A 16 14.10 8.62 19.89
C TRP A 16 13.55 10.04 20.14
N LEU A 17 12.32 10.19 20.67
CA LEU A 17 11.80 11.51 21.08
C LEU A 17 12.62 12.10 22.24
N ALA A 18 13.17 11.24 23.10
CA ALA A 18 14.07 11.65 24.17
C ALA A 18 15.48 12.01 23.64
N ASP A 19 15.95 11.32 22.59
CA ASP A 19 17.24 11.61 21.97
C ASP A 19 17.24 12.88 21.09
N LEU A 20 16.07 13.31 20.60
CA LEU A 20 15.89 14.62 19.95
C LEU A 20 16.16 15.82 20.86
N GLN A 21 16.23 15.61 22.19
CA GLN A 21 16.48 16.67 23.18
C GLN A 21 17.96 16.88 23.54
N ARG A 22 18.91 16.17 22.91
CA ARG A 22 20.35 16.46 23.12
C ARG A 22 20.74 17.75 22.40
N SER A 23 20.67 18.82 23.18
CA SER A 23 20.73 20.22 22.79
C SER A 23 22.02 20.59 22.06
N SER A 24 21.93 20.78 20.74
CA SER A 24 22.91 21.55 19.96
C SER A 24 22.45 22.99 19.80
N ALA A 25 23.38 23.94 19.65
CA ALA A 25 23.05 25.35 19.40
C ALA A 25 22.13 25.53 18.17
N LYS A 26 22.22 24.60 17.20
CA LYS A 26 21.36 24.55 16.02
C LYS A 26 19.89 24.28 16.38
N LEU A 27 19.61 23.32 17.26
CA LEU A 27 18.24 23.01 17.71
C LEU A 27 17.60 24.18 18.47
N SER A 28 18.39 24.86 19.32
CA SER A 28 17.92 26.04 20.05
C SER A 28 17.59 27.21 19.11
N ALA A 29 18.43 27.45 18.08
CA ALA A 29 18.18 28.47 17.07
C ALA A 29 16.92 28.18 16.23
N MET A 30 16.71 26.91 15.85
CA MET A 30 15.50 26.48 15.13
C MET A 30 14.24 26.68 15.97
N GLN A 31 14.30 26.30 17.26
CA GLN A 31 13.19 26.50 18.19
C GLN A 31 12.85 27.98 18.36
N ALA A 32 13.85 28.85 18.53
CA ALA A 32 13.65 30.30 18.61
C ALA A 32 13.01 30.87 17.33
N ALA A 33 13.52 30.48 16.15
CA ALA A 33 12.97 30.90 14.86
C ALA A 33 11.52 30.44 14.66
N TYR A 34 11.17 29.22 15.09
CA TYR A 34 9.80 28.72 15.08
C TYR A 34 8.87 29.57 15.96
N PHE A 35 9.26 29.83 17.22
CA PHE A 35 8.46 30.65 18.13
C PHE A 35 8.30 32.10 17.65
N GLU A 36 9.33 32.68 17.05
CA GLU A 36 9.24 34.02 16.47
C GLU A 36 8.18 34.07 15.35
N LYS A 37 8.22 33.10 14.41
CA LYS A 37 7.23 33.03 13.32
C LYS A 37 5.82 32.77 13.86
N GLN A 38 5.68 31.90 14.86
CA GLN A 38 4.39 31.62 15.49
C GLN A 38 3.80 32.85 16.21
N SER A 39 4.64 33.63 16.90
CA SER A 39 4.25 34.88 17.55
C SER A 39 3.81 35.95 16.54
N LYS A 40 4.50 36.04 15.38
CA LYS A 40 4.09 36.90 14.27
C LYS A 40 2.71 36.52 13.71
N LEU A 41 2.44 35.22 13.50
CA LEU A 41 1.12 34.76 13.06
C LEU A 41 0.01 35.11 14.07
N TRP A 42 0.25 34.86 15.36
CA TRP A 42 -0.73 35.16 16.41
C TRP A 42 -1.02 36.66 16.50
N SER A 43 0.03 37.50 16.44
CA SER A 43 -0.11 38.95 16.43
C SER A 43 -0.85 39.45 15.19
N GLY A 44 -0.58 38.86 14.02
CA GLY A 44 -1.27 39.15 12.76
C GLY A 44 -2.76 38.84 12.85
N LEU A 45 -3.13 37.67 13.39
CA LEU A 45 -4.54 37.30 13.62
C LEU A 45 -5.27 38.34 14.50
N LEU A 46 -4.66 38.75 15.62
CA LEU A 46 -5.23 39.76 16.51
C LEU A 46 -5.35 41.14 15.84
N ALA A 47 -4.42 41.47 14.95
CA ALA A 47 -4.41 42.72 14.19
C ALA A 47 -5.29 42.68 12.92
N GLY A 48 -5.93 41.55 12.61
CA GLY A 48 -6.68 41.36 11.36
C GLY A 48 -5.81 41.38 10.10
N GLN A 49 -4.51 41.13 10.22
CA GLN A 49 -3.56 41.08 9.11
C GLN A 49 -3.18 39.63 8.80
N SER A 50 -3.19 39.26 7.52
CA SER A 50 -2.61 37.99 7.08
C SER A 50 -1.14 38.23 6.70
N ALA A 51 -0.24 37.53 7.38
CA ALA A 51 1.16 37.46 6.99
C ALA A 51 1.40 36.08 6.37
N SER A 52 1.81 35.99 5.10
CA SER A 52 2.19 34.70 4.49
C SER A 52 3.61 34.32 4.89
N LEU A 53 3.74 33.49 5.93
CA LEU A 53 5.01 32.95 6.42
C LEU A 53 5.22 31.49 5.98
N ALA A 54 4.17 30.85 5.47
CA ALA A 54 4.17 29.46 5.06
C ALA A 54 3.21 29.18 3.90
N ASP A 55 3.74 28.55 2.87
CA ASP A 55 2.95 28.03 1.76
C ASP A 55 2.93 26.50 1.78
N PRO A 56 1.80 25.89 1.38
CA PRO A 56 1.69 24.45 1.28
C PRO A 56 2.63 23.93 0.18
N ALA A 57 3.05 22.67 0.30
CA ALA A 57 3.84 22.03 -0.74
C ALA A 57 3.08 22.02 -2.08
N PRO A 58 3.79 22.13 -3.22
CA PRO A 58 3.15 22.02 -4.53
C PRO A 58 2.32 20.75 -4.64
N GLY A 59 1.04 20.88 -5.01
CA GLY A 59 0.12 19.76 -5.15
C GLY A 59 -0.65 19.35 -3.89
N ASP A 60 -0.40 19.96 -2.73
CA ASP A 60 -1.20 19.69 -1.52
C ASP A 60 -2.63 20.24 -1.67
N ARG A 61 -3.58 19.34 -1.92
CA ARG A 61 -4.99 19.68 -2.13
C ARG A 61 -5.76 19.96 -0.84
N ARG A 62 -5.20 19.64 0.33
CA ARG A 62 -5.88 19.79 1.64
C ARG A 62 -6.25 21.24 1.96
N PHE A 63 -5.53 22.20 1.38
CA PHE A 63 -5.76 23.64 1.54
C PHE A 63 -6.28 24.32 0.27
N SER A 64 -6.99 23.59 -0.60
CA SER A 64 -7.44 24.09 -1.90
C SER A 64 -8.59 25.11 -1.81
N ALA A 65 -9.47 24.97 -0.82
CA ALA A 65 -10.61 25.88 -0.62
C ALA A 65 -10.16 27.33 -0.39
N LYS A 66 -10.92 28.29 -0.93
CA LYS A 66 -10.59 29.73 -0.82
C LYS A 66 -10.59 30.24 0.62
N GLN A 67 -11.42 29.66 1.48
CA GLN A 67 -11.58 30.02 2.89
C GLN A 67 -10.29 29.87 3.68
N TRP A 68 -9.40 28.96 3.27
CA TRP A 68 -8.06 28.80 3.85
C TRP A 68 -7.13 30.02 3.62
N ARG A 69 -7.51 30.92 2.72
CA ARG A 69 -6.80 32.17 2.40
C ARG A 69 -7.63 33.40 2.74
N ASP A 70 -8.93 33.35 2.51
CA ASP A 70 -9.83 34.51 2.62
C ASP A 70 -10.28 34.79 4.06
N ASN A 71 -10.20 33.81 4.96
CA ASN A 71 -10.63 33.95 6.36
C ASN A 71 -9.41 33.91 7.30
N ALA A 72 -9.26 34.96 8.12
CA ALA A 72 -8.10 35.13 8.98
C ALA A 72 -7.87 33.97 9.97
N TYR A 73 -8.95 33.36 10.49
CA TYR A 73 -8.85 32.22 11.41
C TYR A 73 -8.35 30.95 10.70
N TYR A 74 -8.93 30.60 9.55
CA TYR A 74 -8.50 29.42 8.78
C TYR A 74 -7.09 29.62 8.19
N ASP A 75 -6.76 30.83 7.74
CA ASP A 75 -5.41 31.16 7.29
C ASP A 75 -4.38 31.02 8.42
N TYR A 76 -4.71 31.51 9.63
CA TYR A 76 -3.86 31.30 10.81
C TYR A 76 -3.63 29.80 11.09
N LEU A 77 -4.69 28.98 11.10
CA LEU A 77 -4.57 27.54 11.34
C LEU A 77 -3.69 26.86 10.28
N ARG A 78 -3.93 27.16 9.00
CA ARG A 78 -3.13 26.65 7.87
C ARG A 78 -1.66 27.00 8.07
N GLN A 79 -1.36 28.27 8.29
CA GLN A 79 0.03 28.72 8.38
C GLN A 79 0.74 28.23 9.64
N SER A 80 0.06 28.22 10.78
CA SER A 80 0.57 27.65 12.02
C SER A 80 0.92 26.17 11.86
N TYR A 81 0.04 25.41 11.21
CA TYR A 81 0.27 23.99 10.91
C TYR A 81 1.48 23.79 9.99
N LEU A 82 1.58 24.56 8.90
CA LEU A 82 2.69 24.45 7.95
C LEU A 82 4.04 24.84 8.57
N LEU A 83 4.06 25.80 9.50
CA LEU A 83 5.26 26.13 10.26
C LEU A 83 5.67 25.01 11.22
N ALA A 84 4.70 24.45 11.96
CA ALA A 84 4.97 23.34 12.87
C ALA A 84 5.46 22.10 12.09
N SER A 85 4.86 21.83 10.93
CA SER A 85 5.26 20.72 10.05
C SER A 85 6.71 20.86 9.59
N ARG A 86 7.09 22.02 9.04
CA ARG A 86 8.47 22.29 8.62
C ARG A 86 9.46 22.22 9.78
N TYR A 87 9.09 22.74 10.95
CA TYR A 87 9.93 22.65 12.14
C TYR A 87 10.21 21.20 12.54
N LEU A 88 9.18 20.34 12.57
CA LEU A 88 9.34 18.93 12.91
C LEU A 88 10.17 18.16 11.89
N GLU A 89 10.00 18.44 10.59
CA GLU A 89 10.84 17.86 9.54
C GLU A 89 12.30 18.28 9.69
N GLU A 90 12.56 19.58 9.91
CA GLU A 90 13.91 20.09 10.14
C GLU A 90 14.54 19.50 11.41
N LEU A 91 13.76 19.25 12.47
CA LEU A 91 14.25 18.60 13.69
C LEU A 91 14.79 17.19 13.40
N VAL A 92 14.07 16.41 12.58
CA VAL A 92 14.52 15.08 12.18
C VAL A 92 15.78 15.15 11.34
N GLU A 93 15.87 16.10 10.40
CA GLU A 93 17.08 16.28 9.60
C GLU A 93 18.28 16.72 10.44
N GLY A 94 18.05 17.58 11.44
CA GLY A 94 19.05 18.07 12.38
C GLY A 94 19.52 17.05 13.42
N ALA A 95 18.80 15.94 13.60
CA ALA A 95 19.14 14.91 14.56
C ALA A 95 20.35 14.09 14.11
N GLU A 96 21.26 13.80 15.05
CA GLU A 96 22.40 12.90 14.85
C GLU A 96 21.95 11.44 15.05
N LEU A 97 21.28 10.91 14.02
CA LEU A 97 20.81 9.53 13.96
C LEU A 97 21.53 8.79 12.83
N ASP A 98 21.69 7.48 12.97
CA ASP A 98 22.09 6.63 11.85
C ASP A 98 21.03 6.65 10.73
N ALA A 99 21.40 6.17 9.54
CA ALA A 99 20.53 6.27 8.36
C ALA A 99 19.17 5.57 8.55
N GLN A 100 19.13 4.41 9.22
CA GLN A 100 17.92 3.63 9.41
C GLN A 100 17.02 4.27 10.48
N ALA A 101 17.60 4.72 11.59
CA ALA A 101 16.89 5.46 12.63
C ALA A 101 16.35 6.80 12.11
N LYS A 102 17.11 7.52 11.27
CA LYS A 102 16.65 8.76 10.64
C LYS A 102 15.46 8.52 9.71
N GLU A 103 15.49 7.47 8.91
CA GLU A 103 14.35 7.15 8.02
C GLU A 103 13.10 6.75 8.80
N ARG A 104 13.25 6.00 9.91
CA ARG A 104 12.17 5.70 10.86
C ARG A 104 11.57 6.97 11.46
N ALA A 105 12.42 7.90 11.90
CA ALA A 105 11.99 9.18 12.45
C ALA A 105 11.26 10.03 11.41
N ARG A 106 11.76 10.11 10.17
CA ARG A 106 11.10 10.80 9.04
C ARG A 106 9.70 10.23 8.80
N PHE A 107 9.59 8.91 8.72
CA PHE A 107 8.31 8.25 8.52
C PHE A 107 7.34 8.59 9.66
N ALA A 108 7.75 8.39 10.92
CA ALA A 108 6.89 8.64 12.08
C ALA A 108 6.44 10.10 12.19
N VAL A 109 7.35 11.06 11.96
CA VAL A 109 7.04 12.49 11.97
C VAL A 109 6.08 12.86 10.85
N ARG A 110 6.27 12.34 9.63
CA ARG A 110 5.31 12.55 8.53
C ARG A 110 3.91 12.02 8.87
N GLN A 111 3.80 10.82 9.42
CA GLN A 111 2.50 10.28 9.84
C GLN A 111 1.81 11.17 10.88
N TRP A 112 2.57 11.72 11.83
CA TRP A 112 2.05 12.63 12.85
C TRP A 112 1.63 13.98 12.24
N ILE A 113 2.46 14.58 11.39
CA ILE A 113 2.15 15.81 10.65
C ILE A 113 0.86 15.63 9.84
N ASP A 114 0.73 14.52 9.13
CA ASP A 114 -0.44 14.23 8.30
C ASP A 114 -1.70 14.07 9.15
N ALA A 115 -1.61 13.37 10.28
CA ALA A 115 -2.73 13.18 11.20
C ALA A 115 -3.20 14.47 11.86
N MET A 116 -2.27 15.37 12.20
CA MET A 116 -2.56 16.63 12.89
C MET A 116 -2.98 17.76 11.93
N CYS A 117 -3.16 17.48 10.63
CA CYS A 117 -3.61 18.47 9.67
C CYS A 117 -4.99 19.03 10.06
N PRO A 118 -5.17 20.37 10.17
CA PRO A 118 -6.45 20.97 10.55
C PRO A 118 -7.57 20.69 9.53
N ALA A 119 -7.24 20.34 8.29
CA ALA A 119 -8.22 19.91 7.29
C ALA A 119 -8.88 18.56 7.64
N ASN A 120 -8.31 17.76 8.53
CA ASN A 120 -8.83 16.43 8.88
C ASN A 120 -9.93 16.45 9.95
N PHE A 121 -10.26 17.61 10.54
CA PHE A 121 -11.20 17.71 11.64
C PHE A 121 -12.40 18.59 11.27
N ALA A 122 -13.62 18.11 11.60
CA ALA A 122 -14.87 18.82 11.29
C ALA A 122 -14.90 20.27 11.80
N ALA A 123 -14.38 20.51 13.01
CA ALA A 123 -14.42 21.81 13.67
C ALA A 123 -13.46 22.85 13.06
N THR A 124 -12.42 22.40 12.34
CA THR A 124 -11.38 23.27 11.78
C THR A 124 -11.35 23.24 10.26
N ASN A 125 -12.16 22.40 9.61
CA ASN A 125 -12.26 22.31 8.16
C ASN A 125 -13.39 23.25 7.65
N PRO A 126 -13.06 24.30 6.86
CA PRO A 126 -14.04 25.27 6.38
C PRO A 126 -15.07 24.65 5.43
N GLU A 127 -14.67 23.69 4.59
CA GLU A 127 -15.57 23.01 3.64
C GLU A 127 -16.57 22.14 4.39
N ALA A 128 -16.11 21.41 5.42
CA ALA A 128 -16.98 20.60 6.26
C ALA A 128 -18.01 21.44 7.02
N MET A 129 -17.58 22.57 7.60
CA MET A 129 -18.49 23.49 8.29
C MET A 129 -19.49 24.13 7.35
N GLN A 130 -19.05 24.58 6.17
CA GLN A 130 -19.93 25.14 5.16
C GLN A 130 -20.95 24.11 4.68
N GLN A 131 -20.52 22.89 4.35
CA GLN A 131 -21.39 21.81 3.91
C GLN A 131 -22.42 21.42 5.00
N ALA A 132 -22.01 21.41 6.26
CA ALA A 132 -22.91 21.16 7.38
C ALA A 132 -23.98 22.25 7.50
N LEU A 133 -23.62 23.52 7.31
CA LEU A 133 -24.59 24.63 7.32
C LEU A 133 -25.55 24.56 6.13
N GLU A 134 -25.03 24.37 4.92
CA GLU A 134 -25.82 24.30 3.68
C GLU A 134 -26.80 23.11 3.68
N SER A 135 -26.35 21.96 4.18
CA SER A 135 -27.18 20.75 4.31
C SER A 135 -28.01 20.70 5.60
N ARG A 136 -27.99 21.75 6.43
CA ARG A 136 -28.67 21.80 7.74
C ARG A 136 -28.32 20.59 8.64
N GLY A 137 -27.07 20.14 8.59
CA GLY A 137 -26.52 19.04 9.38
C GLY A 137 -26.65 17.65 8.74
N GLU A 138 -27.34 17.50 7.61
CA GLU A 138 -27.52 16.20 6.95
C GLU A 138 -26.19 15.57 6.53
N SER A 139 -25.22 16.38 6.07
CA SER A 139 -23.87 15.89 5.72
C SER A 139 -23.17 15.21 6.89
N LEU A 140 -23.31 15.74 8.10
CA LEU A 140 -22.73 15.17 9.31
C LEU A 140 -23.43 13.86 9.70
N THR A 141 -24.76 13.79 9.55
CA THR A 141 -25.52 12.55 9.80
C THR A 141 -25.09 11.45 8.84
N ARG A 142 -24.98 11.75 7.54
CA ARG A 142 -24.47 10.79 6.54
C ARG A 142 -23.02 10.40 6.82
N GLY A 143 -22.19 11.37 7.17
CA GLY A 143 -20.79 11.14 7.51
C GLY A 143 -20.60 10.21 8.71
N LEU A 144 -21.42 10.38 9.75
CA LEU A 144 -21.44 9.48 10.90
C LEU A 144 -21.94 8.07 10.51
N ALA A 145 -22.96 7.97 9.66
CA ALA A 145 -23.43 6.68 9.15
C ALA A 145 -22.34 5.94 8.36
N ASN A 146 -21.61 6.67 7.50
CA ASN A 146 -20.45 6.14 6.77
C ASN A 146 -19.36 5.65 7.73
N LEU A 147 -18.99 6.46 8.73
CA LEU A 147 -18.00 6.09 9.74
C LEU A 147 -18.42 4.83 10.52
N MET A 148 -19.70 4.72 10.92
CA MET A 148 -20.20 3.53 11.60
C MET A 148 -20.13 2.29 10.70
N GLY A 149 -20.49 2.42 9.42
CA GLY A 149 -20.34 1.35 8.43
C GLY A 149 -18.89 0.87 8.30
N ASP A 150 -17.95 1.81 8.18
CA ASP A 150 -16.52 1.49 8.06
C ASP A 150 -15.95 0.89 9.36
N VAL A 151 -16.47 1.32 10.53
CA VAL A 151 -16.14 0.69 11.81
C VAL A 151 -16.58 -0.77 11.88
N GLN A 152 -17.75 -1.10 11.34
CA GLN A 152 -18.22 -2.49 11.26
C GLN A 152 -17.40 -3.32 10.26
N LYS A 153 -17.00 -2.71 9.13
CA LYS A 153 -16.12 -3.36 8.14
C LYS A 153 -14.69 -3.57 8.64
N GLY A 154 -14.24 -2.78 9.61
CA GLY A 154 -12.86 -2.80 10.11
C GLY A 154 -11.85 -2.08 9.20
N ARG A 155 -12.32 -1.36 8.17
CA ARG A 155 -11.48 -0.61 7.21
C ARG A 155 -12.20 0.65 6.70
N ILE A 156 -11.43 1.63 6.26
CA ILE A 156 -11.93 2.83 5.58
C ILE A 156 -12.36 2.45 4.16
N SER A 157 -13.56 2.86 3.74
CA SER A 157 -14.05 2.64 2.38
C SER A 157 -13.44 3.66 1.42
N GLN A 158 -12.51 3.21 0.58
CA GLN A 158 -11.81 4.03 -0.43
C GLN A 158 -12.48 3.95 -1.83
N THR A 159 -13.40 3.01 -2.03
CA THR A 159 -14.18 2.85 -3.26
C THR A 159 -15.60 2.44 -2.90
N ASP A 160 -16.52 2.56 -3.85
CA ASP A 160 -17.82 1.90 -3.78
C ASP A 160 -17.65 0.37 -3.92
N ASP A 161 -17.81 -0.35 -2.81
CA ASP A 161 -17.71 -1.82 -2.79
C ASP A 161 -18.85 -2.51 -3.56
N GLN A 162 -19.96 -1.81 -3.84
CA GLN A 162 -21.10 -2.37 -4.59
C GLN A 162 -20.98 -2.17 -6.10
N ALA A 163 -20.04 -1.34 -6.55
CA ALA A 163 -19.86 -1.05 -7.97
C ALA A 163 -19.20 -2.21 -8.73
N PHE A 164 -18.47 -3.09 -8.04
CA PHE A 164 -17.66 -4.13 -8.66
C PHE A 164 -17.96 -5.53 -8.11
N GLU A 165 -17.96 -6.49 -9.03
CA GLU A 165 -18.18 -7.91 -8.79
C GLU A 165 -17.23 -8.70 -9.69
N VAL A 166 -16.28 -9.41 -9.07
CA VAL A 166 -15.28 -10.23 -9.76
C VAL A 166 -15.98 -11.37 -10.50
N GLY A 167 -15.65 -11.53 -11.79
CA GLY A 167 -16.29 -12.46 -12.71
C GLY A 167 -17.52 -11.89 -13.44
N ARG A 168 -18.00 -10.69 -13.08
CA ARG A 168 -19.13 -10.03 -13.75
C ARG A 168 -18.75 -8.73 -14.44
N ASN A 169 -18.00 -7.85 -13.77
CA ASN A 169 -17.50 -6.60 -14.35
C ASN A 169 -16.01 -6.32 -14.04
N LEU A 170 -15.36 -7.20 -13.27
CA LEU A 170 -13.91 -7.30 -13.14
C LEU A 170 -13.46 -8.73 -13.46
N ALA A 171 -12.24 -8.91 -13.96
CA ALA A 171 -11.70 -10.24 -14.31
C ALA A 171 -12.61 -11.00 -15.28
N VAL A 172 -13.10 -10.30 -16.31
CA VAL A 172 -14.09 -10.81 -17.26
C VAL A 172 -13.47 -11.28 -18.58
N THR A 173 -12.14 -11.32 -18.69
CA THR A 173 -11.50 -11.88 -19.88
C THR A 173 -11.86 -13.37 -19.98
N PRO A 174 -12.47 -13.83 -21.08
CA PRO A 174 -12.94 -15.21 -21.17
C PRO A 174 -11.79 -16.21 -20.98
N GLY A 175 -11.97 -17.19 -20.11
CA GLY A 175 -10.97 -18.21 -19.80
C GLY A 175 -11.55 -19.35 -18.98
N GLN A 176 -10.74 -20.38 -18.74
CA GLN A 176 -11.13 -21.56 -17.98
C GLN A 176 -10.00 -22.00 -17.06
N VAL A 177 -10.35 -22.54 -15.89
CA VAL A 177 -9.38 -23.24 -15.02
C VAL A 177 -9.03 -24.56 -15.68
N VAL A 178 -7.76 -24.72 -16.05
CA VAL A 178 -7.23 -25.91 -16.76
C VAL A 178 -6.40 -26.81 -15.85
N TYR A 179 -6.01 -26.32 -14.68
CA TYR A 179 -5.31 -27.08 -13.65
C TYR A 179 -5.63 -26.50 -12.28
N GLU A 180 -5.69 -27.36 -11.27
CA GLU A 180 -5.87 -26.97 -9.87
C GLU A 180 -5.08 -27.89 -8.95
N ASN A 181 -4.46 -27.32 -7.92
CA ASN A 181 -3.92 -28.05 -6.78
C ASN A 181 -4.28 -27.33 -5.47
N GLU A 182 -3.68 -27.74 -4.36
CA GLU A 182 -4.00 -27.14 -3.05
C GLU A 182 -3.68 -25.64 -2.93
N LEU A 183 -2.78 -25.11 -3.76
CA LEU A 183 -2.25 -23.74 -3.69
C LEU A 183 -2.71 -22.84 -4.83
N ILE A 184 -2.87 -23.36 -6.05
CA ILE A 184 -3.19 -22.56 -7.23
C ILE A 184 -4.35 -23.14 -8.04
N GLN A 185 -5.06 -22.26 -8.73
CA GLN A 185 -5.72 -22.55 -9.99
C GLN A 185 -4.89 -21.94 -11.13
N LEU A 186 -4.78 -22.64 -12.26
CA LEU A 186 -4.19 -22.11 -13.48
C LEU A 186 -5.30 -21.82 -14.48
N ILE A 187 -5.44 -20.56 -14.87
CA ILE A 187 -6.44 -20.11 -15.83
C ILE A 187 -5.77 -20.04 -17.20
N GLN A 188 -6.35 -20.69 -18.21
CA GLN A 188 -6.03 -20.45 -19.63
C GLN A 188 -7.10 -19.55 -20.23
N TYR A 189 -6.68 -18.44 -20.83
CA TYR A 189 -7.62 -17.52 -21.49
C TYR A 189 -7.94 -17.97 -22.91
N ALA A 190 -9.19 -17.73 -23.34
CA ALA A 190 -9.66 -18.08 -24.67
C ALA A 190 -8.99 -17.17 -25.71
N PRO A 191 -8.46 -17.73 -26.81
CA PRO A 191 -7.82 -16.93 -27.86
C PRO A 191 -8.84 -16.02 -28.55
N THR A 192 -8.42 -14.80 -28.88
CA THR A 192 -9.22 -13.83 -29.66
C THR A 192 -8.66 -13.61 -31.08
N THR A 193 -7.62 -14.36 -31.46
CA THR A 193 -6.96 -14.32 -32.77
C THR A 193 -6.94 -15.70 -33.41
N ALA A 194 -6.88 -15.76 -34.75
CA ALA A 194 -6.84 -17.02 -35.50
C ALA A 194 -5.49 -17.77 -35.36
N GLN A 195 -4.41 -17.02 -35.08
CA GLN A 195 -3.06 -17.54 -34.86
C GLN A 195 -2.50 -16.92 -33.58
N VAL A 196 -1.68 -17.68 -32.88
CA VAL A 196 -1.00 -17.28 -31.65
C VAL A 196 0.48 -17.66 -31.72
N ALA A 197 1.30 -17.02 -30.91
CA ALA A 197 2.70 -17.37 -30.73
C ALA A 197 2.86 -18.83 -30.26
N THR A 198 3.89 -19.51 -30.75
CA THR A 198 4.16 -20.93 -30.43
C THR A 198 4.46 -21.16 -28.95
N ARG A 199 5.07 -20.17 -28.27
CA ARG A 199 5.39 -20.26 -26.85
C ARG A 199 4.31 -19.56 -26.02
N PRO A 200 3.69 -20.23 -25.05
CA PRO A 200 2.70 -19.58 -24.20
C PRO A 200 3.35 -18.59 -23.23
N LEU A 201 2.55 -17.63 -22.78
CA LEU A 201 2.88 -16.68 -21.72
C LEU A 201 2.28 -17.17 -20.40
N VAL A 202 3.11 -17.42 -19.39
CA VAL A 202 2.68 -17.78 -18.03
C VAL A 202 2.89 -16.58 -17.11
N ILE A 203 1.81 -16.09 -16.51
CA ILE A 203 1.81 -14.93 -15.63
C ILE A 203 1.74 -15.37 -14.17
N VAL A 204 2.74 -14.95 -13.39
CA VAL A 204 2.88 -15.15 -11.94
C VAL A 204 2.55 -13.81 -11.24
N PRO A 205 1.29 -13.60 -10.82
CA PRO A 205 0.88 -12.38 -10.13
C PRO A 205 1.36 -12.39 -8.66
N PRO A 206 1.24 -11.28 -7.92
CA PRO A 206 1.46 -11.28 -6.48
C PRO A 206 0.47 -12.20 -5.77
N CYS A 207 0.90 -12.75 -4.63
CA CYS A 207 0.04 -13.51 -3.71
C CYS A 207 -0.40 -12.71 -2.47
N ILE A 208 -0.04 -11.41 -2.39
CA ILE A 208 -0.44 -10.50 -1.30
C ILE A 208 -1.87 -9.94 -1.53
N ASN A 209 -2.15 -9.56 -2.77
CA ASN A 209 -3.49 -9.26 -3.27
C ASN A 209 -3.81 -10.23 -4.42
N LYS A 210 -5.04 -10.23 -4.91
CA LYS A 210 -5.49 -11.18 -5.92
C LYS A 210 -4.97 -10.84 -7.33
N TYR A 211 -4.96 -11.82 -8.20
CA TYR A 211 -4.35 -11.73 -9.54
C TYR A 211 -4.99 -10.69 -10.47
N TYR A 212 -6.27 -10.35 -10.24
CA TYR A 212 -7.08 -9.59 -11.18
C TYR A 212 -6.69 -8.11 -11.31
N VAL A 213 -5.67 -7.62 -10.61
CA VAL A 213 -5.03 -6.34 -10.97
C VAL A 213 -4.47 -6.32 -12.39
N LEU A 214 -4.10 -7.49 -12.92
CA LEU A 214 -3.68 -7.65 -14.32
C LEU A 214 -4.87 -7.90 -15.27
N ASP A 215 -6.08 -8.04 -14.73
CA ASP A 215 -7.31 -8.31 -15.48
C ASP A 215 -8.49 -7.59 -14.81
N LEU A 216 -8.41 -6.25 -14.71
CA LEU A 216 -9.44 -5.42 -14.07
C LEU A 216 -10.69 -5.34 -14.97
N GLN A 217 -10.96 -4.16 -15.53
CA GLN A 217 -12.04 -3.95 -16.49
C GLN A 217 -11.54 -4.20 -17.92
N PRO A 218 -12.43 -4.41 -18.90
CA PRO A 218 -12.02 -4.62 -20.29
C PRO A 218 -11.11 -3.53 -20.85
N GLU A 219 -11.32 -2.27 -20.44
CA GLU A 219 -10.59 -1.10 -20.93
C GLU A 219 -9.16 -1.02 -20.38
N ASN A 220 -8.86 -1.72 -19.28
CA ASN A 220 -7.56 -1.67 -18.60
C ASN A 220 -7.01 -3.05 -18.22
N SER A 221 -7.46 -4.12 -18.88
CA SER A 221 -6.96 -5.48 -18.70
C SER A 221 -5.68 -5.73 -19.51
N PHE A 222 -4.57 -5.98 -18.80
CA PHE A 222 -3.32 -6.44 -19.42
C PHE A 222 -3.49 -7.82 -20.04
N VAL A 223 -4.23 -8.72 -19.37
CA VAL A 223 -4.49 -10.07 -19.89
C VAL A 223 -5.24 -10.01 -21.22
N ALA A 224 -6.33 -9.25 -21.30
CA ALA A 224 -7.10 -9.09 -22.53
C ALA A 224 -6.21 -8.56 -23.67
N HIS A 225 -5.35 -7.58 -23.37
CA HIS A 225 -4.38 -7.04 -24.31
C HIS A 225 -3.37 -8.09 -24.77
N ALA A 226 -2.81 -8.89 -23.86
CA ALA A 226 -1.84 -9.94 -24.19
C ALA A 226 -2.44 -11.04 -25.07
N VAL A 227 -3.68 -11.44 -24.79
CA VAL A 227 -4.45 -12.40 -25.61
C VAL A 227 -4.72 -11.81 -27.01
N ALA A 228 -5.22 -10.57 -27.07
CA ALA A 228 -5.48 -9.87 -28.35
C ALA A 228 -4.22 -9.62 -29.18
N SER A 229 -3.06 -9.57 -28.53
CA SER A 229 -1.75 -9.47 -29.19
C SER A 229 -1.24 -10.82 -29.73
N GLY A 230 -2.06 -11.87 -29.68
CA GLY A 230 -1.75 -13.18 -30.24
C GLY A 230 -0.89 -14.07 -29.33
N ASN A 231 -1.01 -13.95 -28.01
CA ASN A 231 -0.37 -14.88 -27.06
C ASN A 231 -1.39 -15.89 -26.53
N THR A 232 -0.98 -17.15 -26.38
CA THR A 232 -1.68 -18.08 -25.47
C THR A 232 -1.29 -17.69 -24.04
N VAL A 233 -2.25 -17.19 -23.26
CA VAL A 233 -1.99 -16.65 -21.92
C VAL A 233 -2.50 -17.59 -20.85
N PHE A 234 -1.65 -17.85 -19.86
CA PHE A 234 -1.98 -18.53 -18.61
C PHE A 234 -1.74 -17.60 -17.42
N MET A 235 -2.63 -17.62 -16.44
CA MET A 235 -2.51 -16.85 -15.20
C MET A 235 -2.62 -17.78 -13.99
N LEU A 236 -1.65 -17.66 -13.08
CA LEU A 236 -1.77 -18.29 -11.76
C LEU A 236 -2.79 -17.50 -10.92
N SER A 237 -3.77 -18.19 -10.36
CA SER A 237 -4.67 -17.66 -9.34
C SER A 237 -4.33 -18.33 -8.02
N TRP A 238 -3.68 -17.58 -7.12
CA TRP A 238 -3.28 -18.05 -5.80
C TRP A 238 -4.50 -18.27 -4.89
N ARG A 239 -4.51 -19.38 -4.16
CA ARG A 239 -5.48 -19.61 -3.09
C ARG A 239 -5.26 -18.63 -1.94
N ASN A 240 -6.34 -18.06 -1.44
CA ASN A 240 -6.31 -17.26 -0.21
C ASN A 240 -6.09 -18.18 1.01
N ALA A 241 -5.05 -17.92 1.81
CA ALA A 241 -4.64 -18.84 2.86
C ALA A 241 -5.67 -18.97 4.00
N GLY A 242 -6.14 -20.19 4.21
CA GLY A 242 -6.85 -20.64 5.41
C GLY A 242 -6.02 -21.64 6.22
N PRO A 243 -6.57 -22.17 7.34
CA PRO A 243 -5.90 -23.15 8.20
C PRO A 243 -5.40 -24.40 7.46
N GLU A 244 -6.05 -24.76 6.36
CA GLU A 244 -5.74 -25.94 5.55
C GLU A 244 -4.38 -25.85 4.83
N ILE A 245 -3.97 -24.65 4.42
CA ILE A 245 -2.68 -24.41 3.75
C ILE A 245 -1.73 -23.55 4.59
N SER A 246 -2.01 -23.34 5.88
CA SER A 246 -1.17 -22.50 6.76
C SER A 246 0.24 -23.05 7.00
N HIS A 247 0.48 -24.30 6.65
CA HIS A 247 1.76 -24.98 6.75
C HIS A 247 2.65 -24.79 5.51
N LEU A 248 2.12 -24.24 4.41
CA LEU A 248 2.89 -24.07 3.18
C LEU A 248 4.00 -23.03 3.37
N THR A 249 5.14 -23.33 2.77
CA THR A 249 6.39 -22.58 2.88
C THR A 249 6.69 -21.80 1.60
N TRP A 250 7.78 -21.02 1.58
CA TRP A 250 8.25 -20.37 0.36
C TRP A 250 8.52 -21.37 -0.77
N ASP A 251 9.13 -22.50 -0.45
CA ASP A 251 9.48 -23.53 -1.44
C ASP A 251 8.23 -24.17 -2.04
N ASP A 252 7.17 -24.36 -1.26
CA ASP A 252 5.87 -24.82 -1.77
C ASP A 252 5.30 -23.86 -2.84
N TYR A 253 5.50 -22.54 -2.70
CA TYR A 253 5.06 -21.56 -3.70
C TYR A 253 5.86 -21.64 -5.01
N LEU A 254 7.13 -22.04 -4.94
CA LEU A 254 7.93 -22.31 -6.14
C LEU A 254 7.49 -23.64 -6.77
N GLU A 255 7.39 -24.71 -5.97
CA GLU A 255 7.10 -26.06 -6.45
C GLU A 255 5.66 -26.23 -6.93
N LYS A 256 4.70 -25.97 -6.06
CA LYS A 256 3.26 -26.14 -6.32
C LYS A 256 2.67 -24.95 -7.08
N GLY A 257 3.34 -23.81 -7.07
CA GLY A 257 2.97 -22.62 -7.85
C GLY A 257 3.73 -22.54 -9.17
N VAL A 258 4.85 -21.82 -9.17
CA VAL A 258 5.57 -21.36 -10.38
C VAL A 258 5.99 -22.51 -11.31
N PHE A 259 6.63 -23.55 -10.77
CA PHE A 259 7.09 -24.70 -11.55
C PHE A 259 5.92 -25.51 -12.11
N THR A 260 4.91 -25.76 -11.28
CA THR A 260 3.73 -26.53 -11.68
C THR A 260 2.96 -25.82 -12.79
N ALA A 261 2.74 -24.51 -12.67
CA ALA A 261 2.06 -23.74 -13.71
C ALA A 261 2.83 -23.71 -15.03
N SER A 262 4.15 -23.53 -14.98
CA SER A 262 5.01 -23.55 -16.16
C SER A 262 4.97 -24.93 -16.85
N ARG A 263 4.99 -26.01 -16.07
CA ARG A 263 4.87 -27.38 -16.59
C ARG A 263 3.52 -27.63 -17.24
N ALA A 264 2.42 -27.32 -16.55
CA ALA A 264 1.06 -27.50 -17.08
C ALA A 264 0.84 -26.71 -18.38
N ALA A 265 1.30 -25.46 -18.46
CA ALA A 265 1.20 -24.66 -19.67
C ALA A 265 1.99 -25.27 -20.86
N ARG A 266 3.17 -25.83 -20.60
CA ARG A 266 3.96 -26.56 -21.60
C ARG A 266 3.27 -27.82 -22.10
N GLU A 267 2.76 -28.63 -21.18
CA GLU A 267 2.05 -29.87 -21.49
C GLU A 267 0.79 -29.59 -22.32
N ILE A 268 -0.01 -28.60 -21.92
CA ILE A 268 -1.23 -28.19 -22.64
C ILE A 268 -0.91 -27.68 -24.05
N CYS A 269 0.16 -26.88 -24.20
CA CYS A 269 0.51 -26.29 -25.49
C CYS A 269 1.42 -27.17 -26.37
N GLY A 270 1.92 -28.29 -25.85
CA GLY A 270 2.98 -29.07 -26.50
C GLY A 270 4.25 -28.25 -26.74
N SER A 271 4.58 -27.30 -25.85
CA SER A 271 5.72 -26.39 -26.00
C SER A 271 6.90 -26.80 -25.12
N ASP A 272 8.11 -26.80 -25.67
CA ASP A 272 9.32 -27.09 -24.90
C ASP A 272 9.65 -26.01 -23.87
N ARG A 273 9.20 -24.78 -24.08
CA ARG A 273 9.48 -23.64 -23.19
C ARG A 273 8.30 -22.68 -23.08
N VAL A 274 8.28 -21.86 -22.03
CA VAL A 274 7.31 -20.77 -21.84
C VAL A 274 8.01 -19.41 -21.84
N ASN A 275 7.27 -18.35 -22.16
CA ASN A 275 7.62 -17.01 -21.70
C ASN A 275 6.97 -16.80 -20.33
N ALA A 276 7.70 -16.25 -19.37
CA ALA A 276 7.19 -16.00 -18.03
C ALA A 276 7.13 -14.51 -17.71
N LEU A 277 6.09 -14.08 -17.01
CA LEU A 277 5.96 -12.72 -16.51
C LEU A 277 5.64 -12.77 -15.03
N GLY A 278 6.42 -12.06 -14.22
CA GLY A 278 6.19 -11.91 -12.79
C GLY A 278 5.85 -10.46 -12.43
N PHE A 279 4.85 -10.27 -11.57
CA PHE A 279 4.44 -8.95 -11.08
C PHE A 279 4.60 -8.84 -9.56
N CYS A 280 5.22 -7.75 -9.09
CA CYS A 280 5.45 -7.50 -7.66
C CYS A 280 6.16 -8.71 -7.00
N VAL A 281 5.65 -9.25 -5.89
CA VAL A 281 6.20 -10.45 -5.22
C VAL A 281 6.13 -11.70 -6.10
N GLY A 282 5.19 -11.77 -7.06
CA GLY A 282 5.15 -12.83 -8.05
C GLY A 282 6.39 -12.84 -8.95
N GLY A 283 6.96 -11.66 -9.23
CA GLY A 283 8.26 -11.56 -9.88
C GLY A 283 9.44 -11.92 -8.98
N THR A 284 9.35 -11.68 -7.67
CA THR A 284 10.37 -12.14 -6.72
C THR A 284 10.39 -13.67 -6.65
N LEU A 285 9.20 -14.31 -6.60
CA LEU A 285 9.05 -15.76 -6.72
C LEU A 285 9.57 -16.28 -8.06
N LEU A 286 9.23 -15.62 -9.17
CA LEU A 286 9.75 -16.00 -10.50
C LEU A 286 11.28 -15.90 -10.56
N GLY A 287 11.88 -14.84 -10.02
CA GLY A 287 13.34 -14.68 -9.96
C GLY A 287 14.01 -15.82 -9.18
N ALA A 288 13.48 -16.18 -8.01
CA ALA A 288 13.96 -17.31 -7.22
C ALA A 288 13.79 -18.64 -7.98
N ALA A 289 12.63 -18.86 -8.60
CA ALA A 289 12.37 -20.04 -9.43
C ALA A 289 13.37 -20.18 -10.59
N LEU A 290 13.68 -19.10 -11.30
CA LEU A 290 14.65 -19.10 -12.40
C LEU A 290 16.06 -19.48 -11.93
N ALA A 291 16.48 -19.01 -10.75
CA ALA A 291 17.77 -19.41 -10.17
C ALA A 291 17.80 -20.92 -9.84
N VAL A 292 16.72 -21.47 -9.28
CA VAL A 292 16.60 -22.90 -9.01
C VAL A 292 16.60 -23.73 -10.30
N LEU A 293 15.91 -23.28 -11.36
CA LEU A 293 15.91 -23.96 -12.66
C LEU A 293 17.32 -23.97 -13.28
N ALA A 294 18.01 -22.83 -13.24
CA ALA A 294 19.39 -22.72 -13.73
C ALA A 294 20.34 -23.67 -12.99
N ALA A 295 20.24 -23.76 -11.66
CA ALA A 295 21.04 -24.69 -10.86
C ALA A 295 20.77 -26.17 -11.18
N LYS A 296 19.56 -26.50 -11.68
CA LYS A 296 19.17 -27.84 -12.14
C LYS A 296 19.47 -28.09 -13.61
N GLY A 297 19.98 -27.10 -14.34
CA GLY A 297 20.17 -27.18 -15.80
C GLY A 297 18.85 -27.25 -16.59
N ASP A 298 17.74 -26.78 -16.00
CA ASP A 298 16.42 -26.75 -16.63
C ASP A 298 16.22 -25.43 -17.38
N ASP A 299 15.96 -25.52 -18.69
CA ASP A 299 15.78 -24.40 -19.61
C ASP A 299 14.32 -24.16 -20.02
N ALA A 300 13.36 -24.64 -19.24
CA ALA A 300 11.91 -24.56 -19.52
C ALA A 300 11.35 -23.14 -19.67
N VAL A 301 12.08 -22.09 -19.28
CA VAL A 301 11.68 -20.69 -19.46
C VAL A 301 12.56 -20.02 -20.52
N ALA A 302 11.95 -19.63 -21.64
CA ALA A 302 12.63 -18.99 -22.76
C ALA A 302 12.93 -17.50 -22.52
N SER A 303 12.05 -16.82 -21.80
CA SER A 303 12.22 -15.40 -21.43
C SER A 303 11.48 -15.10 -20.12
N ALA A 304 11.96 -14.10 -19.38
CA ALA A 304 11.32 -13.62 -18.18
C ALA A 304 11.11 -12.09 -18.25
N THR A 305 9.92 -11.63 -17.88
CA THR A 305 9.58 -10.22 -17.72
C THR A 305 9.25 -9.95 -16.26
N LEU A 306 9.84 -8.92 -15.66
CA LEU A 306 9.63 -8.56 -14.25
C LEU A 306 9.01 -7.16 -14.17
N LEU A 307 7.77 -7.08 -13.67
CA LEU A 307 7.02 -5.85 -13.53
C LEU A 307 7.00 -5.41 -12.06
N THR A 308 7.58 -4.23 -11.79
CA THR A 308 7.65 -3.61 -10.44
C THR A 308 8.09 -4.61 -9.37
N THR A 309 9.16 -5.34 -9.65
CA THR A 309 9.66 -6.44 -8.82
C THR A 309 11.00 -6.09 -8.21
N MET A 310 11.18 -6.41 -6.93
CA MET A 310 12.47 -6.33 -6.25
C MET A 310 13.14 -7.71 -6.24
N LEU A 311 14.43 -7.71 -6.58
CA LEU A 311 15.36 -8.84 -6.41
C LEU A 311 16.51 -8.46 -5.46
N ASP A 312 16.96 -7.20 -5.51
CA ASP A 312 17.79 -6.57 -4.48
C ASP A 312 16.91 -5.69 -3.59
N PHE A 313 16.88 -5.99 -2.29
CA PHE A 313 16.09 -5.31 -1.27
C PHE A 313 16.91 -4.30 -0.43
N THR A 314 18.13 -3.94 -0.85
CA THR A 314 18.97 -2.96 -0.13
C THR A 314 18.23 -1.64 0.07
N GLU A 315 17.47 -1.19 -0.92
CA GLU A 315 16.66 0.02 -0.87
C GLU A 315 15.17 -0.33 -0.99
N ALA A 316 14.65 -1.11 -0.03
CA ALA A 316 13.25 -1.55 -0.01
C ALA A 316 12.20 -0.41 0.22
N GLY A 317 12.63 0.85 0.14
CA GLY A 317 11.82 2.03 0.40
C GLY A 317 11.29 2.07 1.84
N GLN A 318 10.17 2.76 2.03
CA GLN A 318 9.55 2.95 3.34
C GLN A 318 9.09 1.64 4.01
N LEU A 319 8.96 0.53 3.27
CA LEU A 319 8.66 -0.77 3.87
C LEU A 319 9.80 -1.24 4.79
N GLY A 320 11.05 -0.92 4.47
CA GLY A 320 12.21 -1.27 5.30
C GLY A 320 12.18 -0.63 6.70
N VAL A 321 11.42 0.45 6.89
CA VAL A 321 11.21 1.09 8.20
C VAL A 321 10.57 0.13 9.20
N PHE A 322 9.69 -0.76 8.73
CA PHE A 322 8.93 -1.69 9.56
C PHE A 322 9.67 -3.01 9.85
N VAL A 323 10.87 -3.19 9.29
CA VAL A 323 11.60 -4.46 9.36
C VAL A 323 12.88 -4.28 10.17
N ASP A 324 12.98 -5.03 11.26
CA ASP A 324 14.22 -5.27 12.00
C ASP A 324 14.21 -6.68 12.60
N GLU A 325 15.36 -7.11 13.13
CA GLU A 325 15.53 -8.45 13.71
C GLU A 325 14.51 -8.72 14.83
N ALA A 326 14.18 -7.73 15.66
CA ALA A 326 13.24 -7.90 16.77
C ALA A 326 11.81 -8.13 16.28
N SER A 327 11.34 -7.31 15.34
CA SER A 327 10.00 -7.44 14.73
C SER A 327 9.86 -8.71 13.91
N VAL A 328 10.89 -9.12 13.17
CA VAL A 328 10.89 -10.38 12.40
C VAL A 328 10.85 -11.58 13.34
N ARG A 329 11.71 -11.64 14.38
CA ARG A 329 11.66 -12.73 15.38
C ARG A 329 10.32 -12.83 16.09
N ALA A 330 9.71 -11.69 16.43
CA ALA A 330 8.39 -11.68 17.06
C ALA A 330 7.32 -12.27 16.11
N ARG A 331 7.36 -11.93 14.81
CA ARG A 331 6.46 -12.51 13.81
C ARG A 331 6.73 -13.99 13.58
N GLU A 332 7.98 -14.42 13.53
CA GLU A 332 8.35 -15.84 13.42
C GLU A 332 7.82 -16.67 14.58
N ALA A 333 7.97 -16.17 15.81
CA ALA A 333 7.41 -16.82 16.99
C ALA A 333 5.87 -16.88 16.98
N ALA A 334 5.22 -15.83 16.47
CA ALA A 334 3.77 -15.73 16.47
C ALA A 334 3.09 -16.56 15.37
N ILE A 335 3.63 -16.55 14.14
CA ILE A 335 2.97 -17.13 12.96
C ILE A 335 3.86 -18.08 12.14
N GLY A 336 5.17 -18.11 12.37
CA GLY A 336 6.12 -18.84 11.51
C GLY A 336 5.99 -20.37 11.48
N GLY A 337 5.22 -20.97 12.40
CA GLY A 337 4.95 -22.41 12.42
C GLY A 337 3.78 -22.84 11.52
N ARG A 338 2.54 -22.54 11.94
CA ARG A 338 1.30 -22.79 11.16
C ARG A 338 0.31 -21.64 11.29
N GLY A 339 0.81 -20.45 11.59
CA GLY A 339 -0.02 -19.25 11.68
C GLY A 339 -0.43 -18.75 10.30
N ILE A 340 -1.31 -17.75 10.30
CA ILE A 340 -1.76 -17.07 9.09
C ILE A 340 -1.48 -15.59 9.29
N LEU A 341 -0.91 -14.94 8.29
CA LEU A 341 -0.87 -13.48 8.22
C LEU A 341 -2.19 -13.00 7.59
N PRO A 342 -3.01 -12.22 8.32
CA PRO A 342 -4.22 -11.65 7.76
C PRO A 342 -3.90 -10.65 6.64
N GLY A 343 -4.61 -10.71 5.52
CA GLY A 343 -4.43 -9.75 4.42
C GLY A 343 -4.67 -8.29 4.83
N ALA A 344 -5.52 -8.06 5.83
CA ALA A 344 -5.78 -6.74 6.40
C ALA A 344 -4.52 -6.09 7.01
N ASP A 345 -3.61 -6.87 7.60
CA ASP A 345 -2.34 -6.35 8.14
C ASP A 345 -1.48 -5.76 7.01
N LEU A 346 -1.39 -6.45 5.87
CA LEU A 346 -0.62 -6.00 4.71
C LEU A 346 -1.28 -4.79 4.03
N ALA A 347 -2.59 -4.83 3.83
CA ALA A 347 -3.34 -3.71 3.25
C ALA A 347 -3.19 -2.42 4.08
N PHE A 348 -3.16 -2.54 5.41
CA PHE A 348 -2.91 -1.41 6.31
C PHE A 348 -1.50 -0.84 6.13
N VAL A 349 -0.47 -1.69 6.08
CA VAL A 349 0.91 -1.23 5.84
C VAL A 349 0.99 -0.44 4.52
N PHE A 350 0.48 -0.97 3.41
CA PHE A 350 0.49 -0.27 2.12
C PHE A 350 -0.27 1.06 2.14
N SER A 351 -1.44 1.10 2.78
CA SER A 351 -2.24 2.34 2.89
C SER A 351 -1.52 3.40 3.73
N SER A 352 -0.77 2.99 4.76
CA SER A 352 -0.01 3.90 5.63
C SER A 352 1.20 4.55 4.92
N LEU A 353 1.78 3.89 3.90
CA LEU A 353 2.89 4.45 3.13
C LEU A 353 2.50 5.72 2.36
N ARG A 354 1.21 5.91 2.06
CA ARG A 354 0.68 7.11 1.38
C ARG A 354 -0.57 7.64 2.07
N ALA A 355 -0.49 7.84 3.38
CA ALA A 355 -1.62 8.29 4.20
C ALA A 355 -2.31 9.57 3.66
N ASN A 356 -1.54 10.54 3.18
CA ASN A 356 -2.08 11.78 2.58
C ASN A 356 -2.91 11.57 1.31
N ASP A 357 -2.62 10.55 0.53
CA ASP A 357 -3.33 10.29 -0.72
C ASP A 357 -4.43 9.24 -0.56
N LEU A 358 -4.23 8.29 0.37
CA LEU A 358 -5.07 7.10 0.49
C LEU A 358 -5.93 7.06 1.76
N VAL A 359 -5.63 7.85 2.79
CA VAL A 359 -6.40 7.84 4.05
C VAL A 359 -7.19 9.12 4.22
N TRP A 360 -6.50 10.26 4.33
CA TRP A 360 -7.13 11.53 4.72
C TRP A 360 -8.16 12.07 3.73
N PRO A 361 -7.98 11.96 2.39
CA PRO A 361 -9.00 12.42 1.45
C PRO A 361 -10.34 11.70 1.63
N TYR A 362 -10.32 10.40 1.94
CA TYR A 362 -11.53 9.61 2.17
C TYR A 362 -12.14 9.89 3.54
N VAL A 363 -11.33 10.13 4.57
CA VAL A 363 -11.81 10.59 5.88
C VAL A 363 -12.57 11.91 5.73
N VAL A 364 -11.97 12.89 5.04
CA VAL A 364 -12.59 14.20 4.82
C VAL A 364 -13.86 14.05 3.98
N ASN A 365 -13.78 13.40 2.82
CA ASN A 365 -14.91 13.28 1.91
C ASN A 365 -16.07 12.46 2.50
N ASN A 366 -15.78 11.26 3.01
CA ASN A 366 -16.82 10.33 3.44
C ASN A 366 -17.40 10.74 4.81
N TYR A 367 -16.57 11.15 5.75
CA TYR A 367 -17.02 11.37 7.14
C TYR A 367 -17.32 12.83 7.45
N LEU A 368 -16.57 13.79 6.90
CA LEU A 368 -16.80 15.21 7.19
C LEU A 368 -17.82 15.82 6.22
N LEU A 369 -17.70 15.52 4.92
CA LEU A 369 -18.60 16.06 3.88
C LEU A 369 -19.84 15.18 3.66
N GLY A 370 -19.89 13.98 4.24
CA GLY A 370 -20.99 13.04 4.08
C GLY A 370 -21.15 12.57 2.62
N GLY A 371 -20.05 12.55 1.88
CA GLY A 371 -19.97 12.04 0.51
C GLY A 371 -19.93 10.52 0.47
N ARG A 372 -19.72 9.98 -0.73
CA ARG A 372 -19.47 8.56 -0.96
C ARG A 372 -18.17 8.41 -1.77
N PRO A 373 -17.39 7.35 -1.53
CA PRO A 373 -16.21 7.10 -2.33
C PRO A 373 -16.63 6.83 -3.79
N ALA A 374 -15.84 7.31 -4.74
CA ALA A 374 -16.06 7.01 -6.15
C ALA A 374 -15.84 5.52 -6.44
N ALA A 375 -16.49 5.00 -7.48
CA ALA A 375 -16.19 3.67 -7.98
C ALA A 375 -14.81 3.68 -8.67
N PHE A 376 -13.82 3.06 -8.05
CA PHE A 376 -12.48 2.93 -8.61
C PHE A 376 -11.94 1.52 -8.40
N ASP A 377 -11.78 0.81 -9.52
CA ASP A 377 -11.43 -0.61 -9.60
C ASP A 377 -10.10 -0.96 -8.91
N LEU A 378 -9.07 -0.11 -9.05
CA LEU A 378 -7.77 -0.34 -8.41
C LEU A 378 -7.88 -0.29 -6.87
N LEU A 379 -8.71 0.60 -6.32
CA LEU A 379 -8.93 0.66 -4.88
C LEU A 379 -9.83 -0.48 -4.39
N PHE A 380 -10.75 -0.95 -5.23
CA PHE A 380 -11.50 -2.18 -4.97
C PHE A 380 -10.55 -3.37 -4.81
N TRP A 381 -9.66 -3.58 -5.80
CA TRP A 381 -8.61 -4.60 -5.74
C TRP A 381 -7.70 -4.46 -4.51
N ASN A 382 -7.27 -3.23 -4.19
CA ASN A 382 -6.42 -2.98 -3.02
C ASN A 382 -7.11 -3.39 -1.72
N SER A 383 -8.42 -3.18 -1.63
CA SER A 383 -9.23 -3.55 -0.46
C SER A 383 -9.54 -5.04 -0.36
N ASP A 384 -9.43 -5.78 -1.46
CA ASP A 384 -9.67 -7.22 -1.55
C ASP A 384 -8.37 -8.02 -1.31
N SER A 385 -7.84 -7.87 -0.10
CA SER A 385 -6.57 -8.47 0.35
C SER A 385 -6.64 -10.00 0.45
N ALA A 386 -5.49 -10.68 0.34
CA ALA A 386 -5.36 -12.11 0.57
C ALA A 386 -4.46 -12.40 1.79
N ASN A 387 -4.79 -13.47 2.51
CA ASN A 387 -3.98 -14.01 3.59
C ASN A 387 -2.79 -14.79 3.05
N LEU A 388 -1.73 -14.88 3.85
CA LEU A 388 -0.55 -15.70 3.56
C LEU A 388 -0.29 -16.73 4.67
N PRO A 389 0.23 -17.93 4.33
CA PRO A 389 0.79 -18.85 5.32
C PRO A 389 1.93 -18.16 6.06
N GLY A 390 1.93 -18.27 7.39
CA GLY A 390 2.95 -17.66 8.23
C GLY A 390 4.38 -18.11 7.91
N PRO A 391 4.67 -19.41 7.65
CA PRO A 391 6.00 -19.86 7.24
C PRO A 391 6.50 -19.18 5.96
N MET A 392 5.63 -19.10 4.94
CA MET A 392 5.94 -18.44 3.67
C MET A 392 6.25 -16.94 3.87
N TYR A 393 5.40 -16.23 4.60
CA TYR A 393 5.59 -14.80 4.86
C TYR A 393 6.86 -14.52 5.67
N CYS A 394 7.10 -15.28 6.75
CA CYS A 394 8.28 -15.10 7.59
C CYS A 394 9.57 -15.35 6.81
N TYR A 395 9.60 -16.40 5.98
CA TYR A 395 10.72 -16.65 5.08
C TYR A 395 10.95 -15.48 4.12
N TYR A 396 9.87 -15.00 3.48
CA TYR A 396 9.94 -13.88 2.55
C TYR A 396 10.55 -12.65 3.22
N VAL A 397 10.01 -12.19 4.35
CA VAL A 397 10.51 -10.98 5.02
C VAL A 397 11.95 -11.15 5.52
N ARG A 398 12.29 -12.28 6.14
CA ARG A 398 13.65 -12.53 6.65
C ARG A 398 14.67 -12.53 5.51
N ASN A 399 14.43 -13.35 4.47
CA ASN A 399 15.45 -13.58 3.44
C ASN A 399 15.47 -12.50 2.36
N THR A 400 14.47 -11.61 2.30
CA THR A 400 14.46 -10.46 1.38
C THR A 400 14.67 -9.14 2.12
N TYR A 401 13.64 -8.59 2.76
CA TYR A 401 13.70 -7.27 3.39
C TYR A 401 14.76 -7.13 4.49
N LEU A 402 15.02 -8.18 5.28
CA LEU A 402 15.97 -8.11 6.40
C LEU A 402 17.39 -8.48 5.98
N GLU A 403 17.58 -9.69 5.44
CA GLU A 403 18.91 -10.25 5.18
C GLU A 403 19.32 -10.15 3.71
N ASN A 404 18.40 -9.79 2.82
CA ASN A 404 18.62 -9.56 1.39
C ASN A 404 19.47 -10.64 0.72
N ARG A 405 19.12 -11.90 1.01
CA ARG A 405 19.84 -13.09 0.53
C ARG A 405 19.53 -13.42 -0.93
N LEU A 406 18.35 -13.04 -1.43
CA LEU A 406 17.93 -13.38 -2.80
C LEU A 406 18.87 -12.86 -3.90
N LYS A 407 19.56 -11.73 -3.66
CA LYS A 407 20.52 -11.18 -4.63
C LYS A 407 21.86 -11.92 -4.69
N GLN A 408 22.11 -12.82 -3.74
CA GLN A 408 23.33 -13.60 -3.65
C GLN A 408 23.06 -14.97 -4.28
N PRO A 409 23.57 -15.23 -5.50
CA PRO A 409 23.29 -16.44 -6.25
C PRO A 409 23.88 -17.70 -5.62
#